data_AF-A0A0V0GSF2-F1
#
_entry.id   AF-A0A0V0GSF2-F1
#
_cell.length_a   1.000
_cell.length_b   1.000
_cell.length_c   1.000
_cell.angle_alpha   90.00
_cell.angle_beta   90.00
_cell.angle_gamma   90.00
#
_symmetry.space_group_name_H-M   'P 1'
#
loop_
_entity.id
_entity.type
_entity.pdbx_description
1 polymer ?
#
loop_
_entity_poly.entity_id
_entity_poly.type
_entity_poly.pdbx_seq_one_letter_code
_entity_poly.pdbx_strand_id
1 'polypeptide(L)'
;GNKLFANAQIEELGNRPPILSHHLSLPKTPADIAAMEKLLHFQDTIPCKIRAKRGCATHPRSIAERVRRTRISERMRKLQELVPNMDKQTNTADMLDLAVEYIKGLQKQYKVLTDCRAKCKCSAMQKPD
;
A
#
# COMPACT_ATOMS: atom_id res chain seq x y z
N GLY A 1 -52.44 -51.61 -22.81
CA GLY A 1 -52.99 -51.04 -21.57
C GLY A 1 -52.81 -49.55 -21.64
N ASN A 2 -53.92 -48.81 -21.71
CA ASN A 2 -53.97 -47.42 -22.14
C ASN A 2 -53.91 -46.46 -20.95
N LYS A 3 -53.13 -45.38 -21.05
CA LYS A 3 -53.39 -44.04 -20.48
C LYS A 3 -52.32 -43.08 -21.01
N LEU A 4 -52.57 -42.28 -22.05
CA LEU A 4 -53.22 -40.95 -22.11
C LEU A 4 -52.48 -39.81 -21.38
N PHE A 5 -51.97 -38.87 -22.22
CA PHE A 5 -51.75 -37.41 -22.07
C PHE A 5 -50.73 -36.90 -21.03
N ALA A 6 -49.95 -35.82 -21.25
CA ALA A 6 -50.07 -34.70 -22.18
C ALA A 6 -48.70 -34.10 -22.57
N ASN A 7 -48.66 -33.54 -23.79
CA ASN A 7 -47.59 -32.69 -24.33
C ASN A 7 -47.61 -31.30 -23.66
N ALA A 8 -46.43 -30.72 -23.43
CA ALA A 8 -46.23 -29.28 -23.34
C ALA A 8 -44.94 -28.94 -24.08
N GLN A 9 -45.03 -27.99 -24.99
CA GLN A 9 -44.06 -27.65 -26.02
C GLN A 9 -42.77 -27.09 -25.43
N ILE A 10 -41.67 -27.59 -25.97
CA ILE A 10 -40.34 -26.99 -25.92
C ILE A 10 -40.33 -25.92 -27.02
N GLU A 11 -40.19 -24.65 -26.65
CA GLU A 11 -39.80 -23.60 -27.59
C GLU A 11 -38.59 -22.83 -27.05
N GLU A 12 -37.46 -23.11 -27.69
CA GLU A 12 -36.33 -22.23 -28.01
C GLU A 12 -36.58 -20.72 -27.85
N LEU A 13 -35.72 -20.02 -27.08
CA LEU A 13 -35.01 -18.86 -27.64
C LEU A 13 -33.81 -18.40 -26.78
N GLY A 14 -32.61 -18.69 -27.28
CA GLY A 14 -31.51 -17.73 -27.42
C GLY A 14 -31.03 -16.92 -26.21
N ASN A 15 -29.93 -17.37 -25.62
CA ASN A 15 -28.98 -16.52 -24.91
C ASN A 15 -28.56 -15.32 -25.78
N ARG A 16 -29.06 -14.12 -25.47
CA ARG A 16 -28.48 -12.85 -25.95
C ARG A 16 -27.70 -12.19 -24.81
N PRO A 17 -26.48 -11.69 -25.05
CA PRO A 17 -25.75 -10.91 -24.06
C PRO A 17 -26.51 -9.59 -23.78
N PRO A 18 -26.46 -9.05 -22.56
CA PRO A 18 -27.15 -7.81 -22.23
C PRO A 18 -26.60 -6.67 -23.08
N ILE A 19 -27.50 -6.08 -23.86
CA ILE A 19 -27.27 -4.88 -24.67
C ILE A 19 -26.82 -3.76 -23.73
N LEU A 20 -25.69 -3.13 -24.04
CA LEU A 20 -25.19 -1.91 -23.39
C LEU A 20 -26.24 -0.81 -23.53
N SER A 21 -27.04 -0.60 -22.48
CA SER A 21 -28.08 0.42 -22.45
C SER A 21 -27.44 1.82 -22.44
N HIS A 22 -27.76 2.63 -23.45
CA HIS A 22 -27.48 4.07 -23.49
C HIS A 22 -28.32 4.77 -22.41
N HIS A 23 -27.79 4.80 -21.19
CA HIS A 23 -28.42 5.26 -19.94
C HIS A 23 -28.64 6.79 -19.83
N LEU A 24 -28.59 7.54 -20.94
CA LEU A 24 -28.84 8.99 -20.97
C LEU A 24 -30.17 9.37 -21.64
N SER A 25 -31.02 8.40 -21.99
CA SER A 25 -32.36 8.69 -22.51
C SER A 25 -33.36 8.87 -21.37
N LEU A 26 -34.21 9.90 -21.45
CA LEU A 26 -35.32 10.08 -20.50
C LEU A 26 -36.31 8.90 -20.63
N PRO A 27 -36.81 8.33 -19.51
CA PRO A 27 -37.79 7.25 -19.53
C PRO A 27 -39.07 7.74 -20.21
N LYS A 28 -39.54 7.00 -21.22
CA LYS A 28 -40.73 7.36 -22.00
C LYS A 28 -41.92 6.46 -21.71
N THR A 29 -41.73 5.40 -20.94
CA THR A 29 -42.78 4.43 -20.62
C THR A 29 -43.02 4.30 -19.12
N PRO A 30 -44.26 3.99 -18.68
CA PRO A 30 -44.55 3.74 -17.27
C PRO A 30 -43.72 2.60 -16.66
N ALA A 31 -43.33 1.61 -17.47
CA ALA A 31 -42.47 0.51 -17.04
C ALA A 31 -41.03 0.98 -16.77
N ASP A 32 -40.51 1.92 -17.56
CA ASP A 32 -39.18 2.52 -17.33
C ASP A 32 -39.16 3.34 -16.03
N ILE A 33 -40.24 4.07 -15.75
CA ILE A 33 -40.37 4.86 -14.52
C ILE A 33 -40.39 3.93 -13.29
N ALA A 34 -41.14 2.82 -13.34
CA ALA A 34 -41.18 1.83 -12.26
C ALA A 34 -39.83 1.10 -12.06
N ALA A 35 -39.09 0.84 -13.15
CA ALA A 35 -37.74 0.27 -13.08
C ALA A 35 -36.73 1.26 -12.47
N MET A 36 -36.86 2.56 -12.76
CA MET A 36 -36.05 3.61 -12.13
C MET A 36 -36.39 3.80 -10.66
N GLU A 37 -37.66 3.77 -10.26
CA GLU A 37 -38.07 3.80 -8.84
C GLU A 37 -37.48 2.65 -8.04
N LYS A 38 -37.49 1.44 -8.61
CA LYS A 38 -36.85 0.27 -8.01
C LYS A 38 -35.35 0.48 -7.84
N LEU A 39 -34.67 1.11 -8.80
CA LEU A 39 -33.24 1.44 -8.72
C LEU A 39 -32.94 2.56 -7.71
N LEU A 40 -33.79 3.58 -7.59
CA LEU A 40 -33.65 4.63 -6.56
C LEU A 40 -33.77 4.05 -5.15
N HIS A 41 -34.73 3.15 -4.91
CA HIS A 41 -34.87 2.47 -3.62
C HIS A 41 -33.65 1.61 -3.23
N PHE A 42 -32.86 1.14 -4.20
CA PHE A 42 -31.59 0.45 -3.94
C PHE A 42 -30.42 1.41 -3.66
N GLN A 43 -30.47 2.68 -4.07
CA GLN A 43 -29.39 3.63 -3.82
C GLN A 43 -29.34 4.12 -2.36
N ASP A 44 -30.45 4.08 -1.62
CA ASP A 44 -30.49 4.52 -0.23
C ASP A 44 -29.74 3.59 0.74
N THR A 45 -29.32 2.40 0.28
CA THR A 45 -28.52 1.45 1.08
C THR A 45 -27.04 1.38 0.70
N ILE A 46 -26.62 2.08 -0.35
CA ILE A 46 -25.20 2.18 -0.72
C ILE A 46 -24.74 3.60 -0.49
N PRO A 47 -23.98 3.89 0.60
CA PRO A 47 -23.30 5.15 0.73
C PRO A 47 -22.50 5.40 -0.54
N CYS A 48 -22.89 6.43 -1.29
CA CYS A 48 -22.14 6.90 -2.44
C CYS A 48 -20.78 7.39 -1.92
N LYS A 49 -19.80 6.48 -1.86
CA LYS A 49 -18.46 6.77 -1.38
C LYS A 49 -17.83 7.71 -2.38
N ILE A 50 -17.84 9.01 -2.04
CA ILE A 50 -16.96 10.02 -2.59
C ILE A 50 -15.62 9.34 -2.88
N ARG A 51 -15.21 9.32 -4.15
CA ARG A 51 -13.95 8.71 -4.58
C ARG A 51 -12.85 9.17 -3.62
N ALA A 52 -12.24 8.23 -2.91
CA ALA A 52 -11.19 8.56 -1.96
C ALA A 52 -10.09 9.36 -2.70
N LYS A 53 -9.65 10.47 -2.11
CA LYS A 53 -8.63 11.37 -2.69
C LYS A 53 -7.42 10.54 -3.15
N ARG A 54 -6.76 10.92 -4.25
CA ARG A 54 -5.60 10.18 -4.79
C ARG A 54 -4.57 9.96 -3.66
N GLY A 55 -4.34 8.70 -3.27
CA GLY A 55 -3.45 8.35 -2.13
C GLY A 55 -4.17 7.91 -0.85
N CYS A 56 -5.50 7.97 -0.77
CA CYS A 56 -6.28 7.46 0.36
C CYS A 56 -6.54 5.96 0.18
N ALA A 57 -5.60 5.15 0.68
CA ALA A 57 -5.83 3.72 0.83
C ALA A 57 -6.98 3.51 1.84
N THR A 58 -8.08 2.90 1.40
CA THR A 58 -9.23 2.61 2.27
C THR A 58 -9.19 1.21 2.87
N HIS A 59 -8.38 0.31 2.30
CA HIS A 59 -8.23 -1.06 2.78
C HIS A 59 -7.16 -1.15 3.89
N PRO A 60 -7.42 -1.83 5.03
CA PRO A 60 -6.49 -1.91 6.16
C PRO A 60 -5.08 -2.38 5.77
N ARG A 61 -4.97 -3.39 4.89
CA ARG A 61 -3.68 -3.88 4.35
C ARG A 61 -2.87 -2.77 3.66
N SER A 62 -3.52 -1.94 2.86
CA SER A 62 -2.86 -0.87 2.11
C SER A 62 -2.43 0.28 3.02
N ILE A 63 -3.17 0.54 4.10
CA ILE A 63 -2.78 1.49 5.15
C ILE A 63 -1.53 0.98 5.88
N ALA A 64 -1.54 -0.29 6.31
CA ALA A 64 -0.41 -0.91 7.00
C ALA A 64 0.87 -0.89 6.15
N GLU A 65 0.77 -1.23 4.86
CA GLU A 65 1.93 -1.21 3.96
C GLU A 65 2.47 0.21 3.74
N ARG A 66 1.61 1.23 3.64
CA ARG A 66 2.05 2.63 3.56
C ARG A 66 2.85 3.01 4.79
N VAL A 67 2.35 2.72 5.99
CA VAL A 67 3.03 3.01 7.26
C VAL A 67 4.40 2.31 7.30
N ARG A 68 4.48 1.04 6.87
CA ARG A 68 5.74 0.30 6.80
C ARG A 68 6.73 0.98 5.86
N ARG A 69 6.31 1.37 4.65
CA ARG A 69 7.17 2.06 3.68
C ARG A 69 7.65 3.41 4.20
N THR A 70 6.78 4.21 4.82
CA THR A 70 7.16 5.49 5.43
C THR A 70 8.24 5.30 6.49
N ARG A 71 8.09 4.32 7.38
CA ARG A 71 9.10 3.99 8.40
C ARG A 71 10.44 3.58 7.78
N ILE A 72 10.41 2.83 6.68
CA ILE A 72 11.64 2.47 5.95
C ILE A 72 12.30 3.72 5.36
N SER A 73 11.56 4.56 4.65
CA SER A 73 12.09 5.80 4.07
C SER A 73 12.67 6.75 5.13
N GLU A 74 12.03 6.87 6.29
CA GLU A 74 12.55 7.65 7.41
C GLU A 74 13.89 7.11 7.93
N ARG A 75 14.01 5.78 8.06
CA ARG A 75 15.26 5.14 8.48
C ARG A 75 16.36 5.30 7.43
N MET A 76 16.02 5.21 6.14
CA MET A 76 16.98 5.44 5.06
C MET A 76 17.52 6.87 5.07
N ARG A 77 16.67 7.88 5.29
CA ARG A 77 17.12 9.28 5.42
C ARG A 77 18.04 9.47 6.63
N LYS A 78 17.69 8.91 7.79
CA LYS A 78 18.57 8.95 8.98
C LYS A 78 19.92 8.29 8.71
N LEU A 79 19.95 7.20 7.96
CA LEU A 79 21.19 6.53 7.60
C LEU A 79 22.08 7.43 6.73
N GLN A 80 21.51 8.16 5.77
CA GLN A 80 22.23 9.10 4.91
C GLN A 80 22.87 10.26 5.70
N GLU A 81 22.23 10.72 6.77
CA GLU A 81 22.77 11.77 7.65
C GLU A 81 23.94 11.29 8.51
N LEU A 82 24.02 9.99 8.81
CA LEU A 82 25.03 9.41 9.70
C LEU A 82 26.29 8.93 8.96
N VAL A 83 26.15 8.50 7.70
CA VAL A 83 27.24 7.87 6.95
C VAL A 83 27.83 8.87 5.94
N PRO A 84 29.15 9.15 6.00
CA PRO A 84 29.78 10.08 5.08
C PRO A 84 29.60 9.69 3.61
N ASN A 85 29.34 10.69 2.75
CA ASN A 85 29.19 10.53 1.29
C ASN A 85 28.05 9.60 0.83
N MET A 86 27.12 9.21 1.70
CA MET A 86 26.03 8.30 1.34
C MET A 86 25.00 8.96 0.39
N ASP A 87 24.89 10.28 0.40
CA ASP A 87 24.02 11.09 -0.47
C ASP A 87 24.32 10.93 -1.96
N LYS A 88 25.56 10.56 -2.30
CA LYS A 88 26.01 10.38 -3.68
C LYS A 88 25.61 9.02 -4.26
N GLN A 89 25.18 8.07 -3.42
CA GLN A 89 24.86 6.73 -3.86
C GLN A 89 23.39 6.61 -4.26
N THR A 90 23.14 6.20 -5.50
CA THR A 90 21.79 6.05 -6.06
C THR A 90 21.22 4.65 -5.89
N ASN A 91 22.07 3.64 -5.69
CA ASN A 91 21.69 2.25 -5.50
C ASN A 91 21.56 1.91 -3.99
N THR A 92 20.46 1.25 -3.63
CA THR A 92 20.20 0.85 -2.23
C THR A 92 21.18 -0.20 -1.73
N ALA A 93 21.65 -1.13 -2.56
CA ALA A 93 22.63 -2.14 -2.15
C ALA A 93 23.93 -1.46 -1.72
N ASP A 94 24.50 -0.66 -2.62
CA ASP A 94 25.75 0.06 -2.37
C ASP A 94 25.64 1.04 -1.18
N MET A 95 24.48 1.68 -0.96
CA MET A 95 24.25 2.49 0.24
C MET A 95 24.42 1.65 1.52
N LEU A 96 23.81 0.46 1.55
CA LEU A 96 23.87 -0.41 2.71
C LEU A 96 25.28 -1.00 2.92
N ASP A 97 25.99 -1.33 1.84
CA ASP A 97 27.37 -1.81 1.91
C ASP A 97 28.31 -0.73 2.46
N LEU A 98 28.18 0.52 1.99
CA LEU A 98 28.92 1.67 2.52
C LEU A 98 28.66 1.87 4.02
N ALA A 99 27.42 1.70 4.48
CA ALA A 99 27.09 1.77 5.90
C ALA A 99 27.82 0.69 6.72
N VAL A 100 27.86 -0.55 6.20
CA VAL A 100 28.55 -1.66 6.85
C VAL A 100 30.06 -1.39 6.95
N GLU A 101 30.66 -0.89 5.88
CA GLU A 101 32.09 -0.50 5.88
C GLU A 101 32.39 0.59 6.89
N TYR A 102 31.55 1.63 6.95
CA TYR A 102 31.71 2.71 7.92
C TYR A 102 31.64 2.21 9.36
N ILE A 103 30.68 1.34 9.69
CA ILE A 103 30.55 0.74 11.03
C ILE A 103 31.79 -0.09 11.38
N LYS A 104 32.30 -0.91 10.45
CA LYS A 104 33.54 -1.69 10.66
C LYS A 104 34.73 -0.78 10.92
N GLY A 105 34.83 0.33 10.18
CA GLY A 105 35.86 1.35 10.38
C GLY A 105 35.78 1.99 11.77
N LEU A 106 34.59 2.40 12.21
CA LEU A 106 34.36 2.96 13.54
C LEU A 106 34.70 1.97 14.66
N GLN A 107 34.29 0.70 14.53
CA GLN A 107 34.61 -0.35 15.49
C GLN A 107 36.12 -0.56 15.63
N LYS A 108 36.86 -0.53 14.52
CA LYS A 108 38.32 -0.62 14.52
C LYS A 108 38.95 0.57 15.25
N GLN A 109 38.52 1.80 14.95
CA GLN A 109 39.01 3.00 15.63
C GLN A 109 38.73 2.95 17.14
N TYR A 110 37.52 2.57 17.53
CA TYR A 110 37.14 2.42 18.93
C TYR A 110 37.99 1.40 19.67
N LYS A 111 38.24 0.24 19.05
CA LYS A 111 39.14 -0.79 19.61
C LYS A 111 40.54 -0.24 19.83
N VAL A 112 41.12 0.43 18.83
CA VAL A 112 42.45 1.05 18.95
C VAL A 112 42.48 2.09 20.08
N LEU A 113 41.49 2.98 20.16
CA LEU A 113 41.41 3.99 21.22
C LEU A 113 41.28 3.35 22.61
N THR A 114 40.52 2.27 22.73
CA THR A 114 40.34 1.53 23.98
C THR A 114 41.65 0.85 24.39
N ASP A 115 42.35 0.21 23.46
CA ASP A 115 43.66 -0.41 23.71
C ASP A 115 44.71 0.64 24.07
N CYS A 116 44.73 1.78 23.39
CA CYS A 116 45.61 2.91 23.70
C CYS A 116 45.33 3.46 25.10
N ARG A 117 44.05 3.63 25.47
CA ARG A 117 43.66 4.07 26.80
C ARG A 117 44.08 3.08 27.89
N ALA A 118 43.91 1.79 27.65
CA ALA A 118 44.32 0.75 28.60
C ALA A 118 45.85 0.68 28.80
N LYS A 119 46.62 0.98 27.74
CA LYS A 119 48.10 0.99 27.77
C LYS A 119 48.68 2.32 28.24
N CYS A 120 47.91 3.40 28.20
CA CYS A 120 48.34 4.72 28.65
C CYS A 120 48.47 4.74 30.17
N LYS A 121 49.72 4.92 30.63
CA LYS A 121 50.05 5.14 32.05
C LYS A 121 49.75 6.57 32.53
N CYS A 122 49.04 7.34 31.70
CA CYS A 122 48.77 8.75 31.90
C CYS A 122 47.54 8.93 32.82
N SER A 123 47.71 8.54 34.08
CA SER A 123 46.83 8.89 35.19
C SER A 123 47.47 10.05 35.96
N ALA A 124 46.98 11.29 35.80
CA ALA A 124 47.03 12.41 36.78
C ALA A 124 46.87 13.83 36.19
N MET A 125 45.97 14.08 35.23
CA MET A 125 45.55 15.46 34.91
C MET A 125 44.03 15.57 34.83
N GLN A 126 43.33 15.24 35.92
CA GLN A 126 42.01 15.83 36.18
C GLN A 126 42.18 16.70 37.42
N LYS A 127 42.28 18.02 37.21
CA LYS A 127 42.14 19.00 38.29
C LYS A 127 40.68 18.98 38.74
N PRO A 128 40.38 18.89 40.04
CA PRO A 128 39.06 19.23 40.54
C PRO A 128 38.91 20.76 40.56
N ASP A 129 37.78 21.25 40.04
CA ASP A 129 37.30 22.62 40.26
C ASP A 129 36.77 22.78 41.70
#